data_AF-A0A2V9I2I2-F1
#
_entry.id   AF-A0A2V9I2I2-F1
#
_cell.length_a   1.000
_cell.length_b   1.000
_cell.length_c   1.000
_cell.angle_alpha   90.00
_cell.angle_beta   90.00
_cell.angle_gamma   90.00
#
_symmetry.space_group_name_H-M   'P 1'
#
loop_
_entity.id
_entity.type
_entity.pdbx_description
1 polymer ?
#
loop_
_entity_poly.entity_id
_entity_poly.type
_entity_poly.pdbx_seq_one_letter_code
_entity_poly.pdbx_strand_id
1 'polypeptide(L)' 'ARALDLGALGVRLRPLVDNLRQNDFLLRFRIAPYEMTVFADGRAILKGTQDPAVARSLYARYIGA' A
#
# COMPACT_ATOMS: atom_id res chain seq x y z
N ALA A 1 7.89 -14.39 -9.57
CA ALA A 1 7.58 -13.09 -8.94
C ALA A 1 7.63 -13.30 -7.42
N ARG A 2 8.36 -12.44 -6.69
CA ARG A 2 8.51 -12.57 -5.23
C ARG A 2 7.21 -12.09 -4.58
N ALA A 3 6.52 -12.96 -3.84
CA ALA A 3 5.37 -12.56 -3.06
C ALA A 3 5.82 -11.57 -1.97
N LEU A 4 5.05 -10.50 -1.77
CA LEU A 4 5.28 -9.56 -0.68
C LEU A 4 4.84 -10.18 0.65
N ASP A 5 5.68 -10.05 1.67
CA ASP A 5 5.26 -10.33 3.04
C ASP A 5 4.41 -9.18 3.56
N LEU A 6 3.09 -9.34 3.43
CA LEU A 6 2.12 -8.35 3.88
C LEU A 6 2.15 -8.14 5.40
N GLY A 7 2.57 -9.15 6.17
CA GLY A 7 2.73 -9.05 7.63
C GLY A 7 3.85 -8.12 8.03
N ALA A 8 5.04 -8.36 7.46
CA ALA A 8 6.18 -7.47 7.67
C ALA A 8 5.88 -6.04 7.19
N LEU A 9 5.23 -5.92 6.02
CA LEU A 9 4.83 -4.63 5.46
C LEU A 9 3.83 -3.90 6.37
N GLY A 10 2.83 -4.61 6.91
CA GLY A 10 1.82 -4.05 7.80
C GLY A 10 2.39 -3.51 9.09
N VAL A 11 3.33 -4.24 9.72
CA VAL A 11 4.03 -3.75 10.91
C VAL A 11 4.80 -2.45 10.62
N ARG A 12 5.49 -2.39 9.48
CA ARG A 12 6.28 -1.22 9.05
C ARG A 12 5.40 -0.01 8.74
N LEU A 13 4.21 -0.23 8.16
CA LEU A 13 3.29 0.84 7.74
C LEU A 13 2.40 1.33 8.88
N ARG A 14 2.13 0.52 9.89
CA ARG A 14 1.21 0.84 10.99
C ARG A 14 1.41 2.22 11.66
N PRO A 15 2.64 2.72 11.90
CA PRO A 15 2.82 4.06 12.48
C PRO A 15 2.75 5.20 11.46
N LEU A 16 2.74 4.92 10.15
CA LEU A 16 2.84 5.91 9.08
C LEU A 16 1.49 6.25 8.42
N VAL A 17 0.45 5.44 8.65
CA VAL A 17 -0.80 5.46 7.89
C VAL A 17 -2.01 5.23 8.78
N ASP A 18 -3.17 5.68 8.31
CA ASP A 18 -4.43 5.53 9.01
C ASP A 18 -5.20 4.29 8.51
N ASN A 19 -6.08 3.75 9.36
CA ASN A 19 -7.01 2.67 9.01
C ASN A 19 -6.35 1.44 8.33
N LEU A 20 -5.15 1.06 8.79
CA LEU A 20 -4.46 -0.12 8.29
C LEU A 20 -5.26 -1.39 8.59
N ARG A 21 -5.63 -2.11 7.54
CA ARG A 21 -6.29 -3.41 7.55
C ARG A 21 -5.46 -4.38 6.73
N GLN A 22 -5.17 -5.52 7.29
CA GLN A 22 -4.36 -6.54 6.64
C GLN A 22 -5.02 -7.91 6.81
N ASN A 23 -4.92 -8.74 5.79
CA ASN A 23 -5.14 -10.17 5.82
C ASN A 23 -4.08 -10.89 4.96
N ASP A 24 -4.24 -12.18 4.73
CA ASP A 24 -3.27 -13.00 3.98
C ASP A 24 -3.19 -12.67 2.48
N PHE A 25 -4.17 -11.92 1.94
CA PHE A 25 -4.30 -11.63 0.52
C PHE A 25 -4.05 -10.17 0.17
N LEU A 26 -4.36 -9.25 1.09
CA LEU A 26 -4.28 -7.82 0.87
C LEU A 26 -3.94 -7.03 2.14
N LEU A 27 -3.38 -5.85 1.90
CA LEU A 27 -3.10 -4.83 2.88
C LEU A 27 -3.69 -3.51 2.39
N ARG A 28 -4.64 -2.96 3.13
CA ARG A 28 -5.34 -1.71 2.82
C ARG A 28 -5.08 -0.68 3.89
N PHE A 29 -4.83 0.56 3.49
CA PHE A 29 -4.61 1.67 4.40
C PHE A 29 -4.96 2.99 3.74
N ARG A 30 -5.04 4.04 4.56
CA ARG A 30 -5.37 5.39 4.14
C ARG A 30 -4.18 6.32 4.37
N ILE A 31 -3.89 7.15 3.37
CA ILE A 31 -2.90 8.23 3.42
C ILE A 31 -3.65 9.48 2.95
N ALA A 32 -4.31 10.22 3.85
CA ALA A 32 -5.20 11.30 3.42
C ALA A 32 -4.52 12.27 2.43
N PRO A 33 -5.14 12.57 1.26
CA PRO A 33 -6.51 12.22 0.84
C PRO A 33 -6.67 10.86 0.11
N TYR A 34 -5.61 10.07 -0.01
CA TYR A 34 -5.54 8.82 -0.77
C TYR A 34 -5.92 7.56 0.03
N GLU A 35 -6.29 6.52 -0.70
CA GLU A 35 -6.45 5.16 -0.20
C GLU A 35 -5.62 4.20 -1.05
N MET A 36 -4.90 3.29 -0.40
CA MET A 36 -4.06 2.31 -1.08
C MET A 36 -4.44 0.90 -0.63
N THR A 37 -4.58 -0.02 -1.59
CA THR A 37 -4.76 -1.44 -1.35
C THR A 37 -3.67 -2.19 -2.09
N VAL A 38 -2.87 -2.98 -1.39
CA VAL A 38 -1.73 -3.74 -1.90
C VAL A 38 -2.06 -5.21 -1.80
N PHE A 39 -1.74 -5.97 -2.83
CA PHE A 39 -1.95 -7.41 -2.90
C PHE A 39 -0.64 -8.15 -2.69
N ALA A 40 -0.71 -9.40 -2.22
CA ALA A 40 0.48 -10.23 -1.98
C ALA A 40 1.33 -10.47 -3.26
N ASP A 41 0.73 -10.32 -4.44
CA ASP A 41 1.40 -10.44 -5.73
C ASP A 41 2.16 -9.17 -6.16
N GLY A 42 2.13 -8.10 -5.35
CA GLY A 42 2.79 -6.84 -5.64
C GLY A 42 1.96 -5.85 -6.46
N ARG A 43 0.71 -6.16 -6.82
CA ARG A 43 -0.19 -5.16 -7.39
C ARG A 43 -0.70 -4.23 -6.31
N ALA A 44 -1.03 -3.01 -6.69
CA ALA A 44 -1.73 -2.08 -5.82
C ALA A 44 -2.80 -1.28 -6.56
N ILE A 45 -3.89 -1.00 -5.86
CA ILE A 45 -4.94 -0.08 -6.27
C ILE A 45 -4.79 1.19 -5.43
N LEU A 46 -4.66 2.32 -6.10
CA LEU A 46 -4.60 3.63 -5.47
C LEU A 46 -5.82 4.45 -5.86
N LYS A 47 -6.51 5.02 -4.87
CA LYS A 47 -7.66 5.90 -5.05
C LYS A 47 -7.33 7.30 -4.53
N GLY A 48 -7.94 8.31 -5.15
CA GLY A 48 -7.79 9.72 -4.77
C GLY A 48 -6.86 10.53 -5.65
N THR A 49 -6.29 9.94 -6.71
CA THR A 49 -5.58 10.68 -7.76
C THR A 49 -5.94 10.12 -9.14
N GLN A 50 -5.93 10.99 -10.14
CA GLN A 50 -5.98 10.63 -11.56
C GLN A 50 -4.60 10.75 -12.22
N ASP A 51 -3.62 11.31 -11.50
CA ASP A 51 -2.25 11.46 -11.98
C ASP A 51 -1.44 10.17 -11.73
N PRO A 52 -1.01 9.47 -12.79
CA PRO A 52 -0.21 8.25 -12.66
C PRO A 52 1.18 8.50 -12.04
N ALA A 53 1.75 9.70 -12.16
CA ALA A 53 3.04 10.03 -11.55
C ALA A 53 2.92 10.08 -10.02
N VAL A 54 1.86 10.70 -9.50
CA VAL A 54 1.54 10.70 -8.06
C VAL A 54 1.32 9.27 -7.56
N ALA A 55 0.54 8.46 -8.29
CA ALA A 55 0.26 7.08 -7.90
C ALA A 55 1.55 6.23 -7.81
N ARG A 56 2.43 6.34 -8.80
CA ARG A 56 3.73 5.65 -8.81
C ARG A 56 4.62 6.10 -7.65
N SER A 57 4.65 7.39 -7.37
CA SER A 57 5.48 7.95 -6.29
C SER A 57 5.02 7.47 -4.92
N LEU A 58 3.71 7.43 -4.67
CA LEU A 58 3.15 6.86 -3.44
C LEU A 58 3.45 5.36 -3.34
N TYR A 59 3.25 4.61 -4.41
CA TYR A 59 3.57 3.18 -4.40
C TYR A 59 5.06 2.93 -4.06
N ALA A 60 5.98 3.63 -4.71
CA ALA A 60 7.40 3.50 -4.44
C ALA A 60 7.76 3.91 -2.99
N ARG A 61 7.15 4.98 -2.48
CA ARG A 61 7.42 5.48 -1.12
C ARG A 61 7.02 4.49 -0.02
N TYR A 62 5.88 3.82 -0.18
CA TYR A 62 5.34 2.96 0.88
C TYR A 62 5.70 1.48 0.69
N ILE A 63 5.85 1.02 -0.57
CA ILE A 63 6.03 -0.39 -0.92
C ILE A 63 7.43 -0.68 -1.49
N GLY A 64 8.06 0.28 -2.18
CA GLY A 64 9.29 0.08 -2.96
C GLY A 64 10.61 0.01 -2.18
N ALA A 65 10.58 -0.33 -0.88
CA ALA A 65 11.77 -0.49 -0.04
C ALA A 65 11.91 -1.92 0.48
#